data_AF-A0A0F9CGX5-F1
#
_entry.id   AF-A0A0F9CGX5-F1
#
_cell.length_a   1.000
_cell.length_b   1.000
_cell.length_c   1.000
_cell.angle_alpha   90.00
_cell.angle_beta   90.00
_cell.angle_gamma   90.00
#
_symmetry.space_group_name_H-M   'P 1'
#
loop_
_entity.id
_entity.type
_entity.pdbx_description
1 polymer ?
#
loop_
_entity_poly.entity_id
_entity_poly.type
_entity_poly.pdbx_seq_one_letter_code
_entity_poly.pdbx_strand_id
1 'polypeptide(L)'
;MSTNVPNLRTDSRPIDTLGPDTKKHNDLRDYLLERIRASERKMQGFYSRWEANERRVQAYIELPDAEKLLQEMNESGEPPKITAVTIPYSFATISTIVTFLMHAFCGRKPLFQVGSHKKETSEAALLVELVLQYNADHVRMVKHLYQYFWDAELYGVGIMRTQWQVDKQVRPVWKERPANYAGAMIPGPPEAYRASEERTVFEGTKVISIDPFMFFPDPRVPMEEVNTRGEFVFWRSYEGRHMLRREEAAGRVKWIDRITKTLPVTFYKGSARSAMPGGESHPGSIADLEGNAQVEDFVQIDQGTVEIIPRDRGLSDNTRTEKWIFTIANEDQIIQAEPFTNLHGKHPVAVIEPYSLGYGFGQAAISDYLGPIQDAMSWFINSQIFNVRAALNNMFLVDPSAIDMQDLKSPEPGKLIRLKTAAMGRDVRSIIHQFQVTDVTKGHTDNLQTFVKLGDMLSAVNENIRGQQA
;
A
#
# COMPACT_ATOMS: atom_id res chain seq x y z
N MET A 1 38.91 -24.79 3.20
CA MET A 1 38.56 -25.97 2.39
C MET A 1 37.47 -25.56 1.43
N SER A 2 37.81 -25.42 0.15
CA SER A 2 36.92 -25.00 -0.94
C SER A 2 35.95 -26.12 -1.27
N THR A 3 34.73 -26.06 -0.75
CA THR A 3 33.65 -26.96 -1.17
C THR A 3 33.15 -26.52 -2.54
N ASN A 4 33.56 -27.27 -3.55
CA ASN A 4 33.00 -27.28 -4.90
C ASN A 4 31.48 -27.37 -4.83
N VAL A 5 30.79 -26.26 -5.13
CA VAL A 5 29.42 -26.31 -5.61
C VAL A 5 29.49 -26.99 -6.98
N PRO A 6 28.81 -28.12 -7.20
CA PRO A 6 28.86 -28.79 -8.49
C PRO A 6 28.29 -27.85 -9.56
N ASN A 7 29.12 -27.52 -10.55
CA ASN A 7 28.71 -26.90 -11.80
C ASN A 7 27.70 -27.83 -12.50
N LEU A 8 26.42 -27.68 -12.19
CA LEU A 8 25.32 -28.14 -13.04
C LEU A 8 25.16 -27.15 -14.20
N ARG A 9 26.10 -27.19 -15.14
CA ARG A 9 26.02 -26.49 -16.43
C ARG A 9 25.86 -27.50 -17.55
N THR A 10 24.73 -28.21 -17.58
CA THR A 10 24.27 -29.00 -18.75
C THR A 10 22.78 -29.42 -18.72
N ASP A 11 21.91 -28.75 -17.96
CA ASP A 11 20.47 -29.05 -18.00
C ASP A 11 19.68 -27.86 -18.56
N SER A 12 18.89 -28.09 -19.61
CA SER A 12 17.87 -27.16 -20.09
C SER A 12 17.03 -26.68 -18.91
N ARG A 13 16.81 -25.36 -18.78
CA ARG A 13 16.00 -24.86 -17.67
C ARG A 13 14.55 -25.35 -17.83
N PRO A 14 13.79 -25.59 -16.76
CA PRO A 14 12.40 -26.01 -16.89
C PRO A 14 11.56 -25.08 -17.78
N ILE A 15 11.81 -23.77 -17.73
CA ILE A 15 11.20 -22.77 -18.60
C ILE A 15 11.45 -22.99 -20.11
N ASP A 16 12.51 -23.71 -20.48
CA ASP A 16 12.82 -24.04 -21.88
C ASP A 16 11.87 -25.10 -22.45
N THR A 17 11.29 -25.93 -21.58
CA THR A 17 10.26 -26.90 -21.95
C THR A 17 8.88 -26.25 -22.10
N LEU A 18 8.70 -25.06 -21.53
CA LEU A 18 7.49 -24.24 -21.57
C LEU A 18 7.59 -23.19 -22.68
N GLY A 19 7.86 -23.64 -23.91
CA GLY A 19 7.87 -22.76 -25.07
C GLY A 19 6.53 -22.01 -25.23
N PRO A 20 6.55 -20.75 -25.71
CA PRO A 20 5.34 -20.01 -26.06
C PRO A 20 4.43 -20.82 -26.98
N ASP A 21 3.12 -20.69 -26.82
CA ASP A 21 2.07 -21.37 -27.62
C ASP A 21 2.08 -22.91 -27.57
N THR A 22 2.85 -23.53 -26.65
CA THR A 22 2.83 -24.98 -26.47
C THR A 22 1.62 -25.41 -25.64
N LYS A 23 1.07 -26.60 -25.91
CA LYS A 23 -0.05 -27.15 -25.13
C LYS A 23 0.29 -27.22 -23.62
N LYS A 24 1.51 -27.64 -23.29
CA LYS A 24 1.99 -27.70 -21.89
C LYS A 24 1.99 -26.33 -21.22
N HIS A 25 2.42 -25.29 -21.95
CA HIS A 25 2.40 -23.93 -21.45
C HIS A 25 0.96 -23.47 -21.17
N ASN A 26 0.03 -23.66 -22.13
CA ASN A 26 -1.37 -23.30 -21.95
C ASN A 26 -2.02 -24.04 -20.77
N ASP A 27 -1.83 -25.36 -20.67
CA ASP A 27 -2.38 -26.18 -19.59
C ASP A 27 -1.86 -25.73 -18.20
N LEU A 28 -0.56 -25.38 -18.11
CA LEU A 28 0.04 -24.88 -16.87
C LEU A 28 -0.42 -23.45 -16.56
N ARG A 29 -0.47 -22.58 -17.58
CA ARG A 29 -0.95 -21.21 -17.45
C ARG A 29 -2.37 -21.20 -16.89
N ASP A 30 -3.27 -21.96 -17.50
CA ASP A 30 -4.68 -22.00 -17.10
C ASP A 30 -4.83 -22.53 -15.66
N TYR A 31 -4.01 -23.51 -15.26
CA TYR A 31 -3.94 -24.00 -13.87
C TYR A 31 -3.50 -22.95 -12.84
N LEU A 32 -2.53 -22.10 -13.21
CA LEU A 32 -2.04 -21.02 -12.34
C LEU A 32 -3.06 -19.87 -12.29
N LEU A 33 -3.64 -19.50 -13.44
CA LEU A 33 -4.67 -18.47 -13.54
C LEU A 33 -5.93 -18.83 -12.77
N GLU A 34 -6.34 -20.11 -12.75
CA GLU A 34 -7.48 -20.56 -11.95
C GLU A 34 -7.28 -20.25 -10.45
N ARG A 35 -6.07 -20.46 -9.93
CA ARG A 35 -5.71 -20.15 -8.53
C ARG A 35 -5.69 -18.66 -8.26
N ILE A 36 -5.05 -17.88 -9.15
CA ILE A 36 -5.02 -16.42 -9.04
C ILE A 36 -6.45 -15.88 -9.04
N ARG A 37 -7.30 -16.29 -10.00
CA ARG A 37 -8.71 -15.85 -10.10
C ARG A 37 -9.58 -16.34 -8.94
N ALA A 38 -9.30 -17.53 -8.38
CA ALA A 38 -9.99 -18.01 -7.19
C ALA A 38 -9.66 -17.14 -5.97
N SER A 39 -8.38 -16.81 -5.77
CA SER A 39 -7.96 -15.88 -4.73
C SER A 39 -8.52 -14.48 -4.96
N GLU A 40 -8.38 -13.93 -6.16
CA GLU A 40 -8.82 -12.58 -6.52
C GLU A 40 -10.32 -12.39 -6.26
N ARG A 41 -11.16 -13.35 -6.67
CA ARG A 41 -12.61 -13.33 -6.36
C ARG A 41 -12.89 -13.27 -4.86
N LYS A 42 -12.07 -13.91 -4.02
CA LYS A 42 -12.23 -13.88 -2.58
C LYS A 42 -11.74 -12.55 -1.99
N MET A 43 -10.59 -12.06 -2.46
CA MET A 43 -9.97 -10.80 -2.04
C MET A 43 -10.83 -9.58 -2.39
N GLN A 44 -11.49 -9.60 -3.56
CA GLN A 44 -12.41 -8.55 -4.00
C GLN A 44 -13.55 -8.27 -3.00
N GLY A 45 -13.92 -9.24 -2.18
CA GLY A 45 -14.91 -9.07 -1.11
C GLY A 45 -14.48 -8.05 -0.03
N PHE A 46 -13.18 -7.75 0.09
CA PHE A 46 -12.65 -6.80 1.09
C PHE A 46 -12.42 -5.40 0.53
N TYR A 47 -12.35 -5.23 -0.79
CA TYR A 47 -11.87 -3.99 -1.41
C TYR A 47 -12.75 -2.78 -1.07
N SER A 48 -14.08 -2.94 -1.05
CA SER A 48 -14.98 -1.84 -0.66
C SER A 48 -14.82 -1.41 0.79
N ARG A 49 -14.58 -2.37 1.70
CA ARG A 49 -14.28 -2.10 3.11
C ARG A 49 -12.96 -1.34 3.24
N TRP A 50 -11.92 -1.81 2.54
CA TRP A 50 -10.61 -1.19 2.53
C TRP A 50 -10.63 0.23 1.95
N GLU A 51 -11.34 0.43 0.84
CA GLU A 51 -11.53 1.73 0.21
C GLU A 51 -12.20 2.73 1.17
N ALA A 52 -13.25 2.29 1.89
CA ALA A 52 -13.91 3.12 2.90
C ALA A 52 -12.94 3.51 4.03
N ASN A 53 -12.06 2.60 4.46
CA ASN A 53 -11.06 2.89 5.48
C ASN A 53 -9.97 3.84 4.98
N GLU A 54 -9.51 3.68 3.73
CA GLU A 54 -8.57 4.61 3.09
C GLU A 54 -9.13 6.04 3.02
N ARG A 55 -10.42 6.20 2.65
CA ARG A 55 -11.11 7.50 2.64
C ARG A 55 -11.21 8.11 4.04
N ARG A 56 -11.55 7.31 5.05
CA ARG A 56 -11.63 7.76 6.46
C ARG A 56 -10.29 8.27 6.98
N VAL A 57 -9.21 7.55 6.71
CA VAL A 57 -7.86 7.92 7.16
C VAL A 57 -7.37 9.19 6.46
N GLN A 58 -7.76 9.42 5.21
CA GLN A 58 -7.45 10.65 4.49
C GLN A 58 -8.31 11.85 4.89
N ALA A 59 -9.24 11.71 5.85
CA ALA A 59 -10.28 12.71 6.10
C ALA A 59 -11.03 13.13 4.81
N TYR A 60 -11.21 12.19 3.88
CA TYR A 60 -11.90 12.47 2.63
C TYR A 60 -13.35 12.88 2.93
N ILE A 61 -13.82 13.90 2.22
CA ILE A 61 -15.18 14.43 2.36
C ILE A 61 -15.94 14.05 1.09
N GLU A 62 -16.80 13.04 1.19
CA GLU A 62 -17.80 12.77 0.16
C GLU A 62 -18.89 13.84 0.26
N LEU A 63 -18.81 14.88 -0.55
CA LEU A 63 -19.99 15.67 -0.89
C LEU A 63 -20.25 15.49 -2.38
N PRO A 64 -21.49 15.18 -2.79
CA PRO A 64 -21.90 15.17 -4.20
C PRO A 64 -21.53 16.48 -4.94
N ASP A 65 -21.40 17.56 -4.17
CA ASP A 65 -21.06 18.90 -4.65
C ASP A 65 -19.75 19.47 -4.05
N ALA A 66 -18.92 18.72 -3.30
CA ALA A 66 -17.67 19.27 -2.72
C ALA A 66 -16.67 19.66 -3.79
N GLU A 67 -16.42 18.77 -4.75
CA GLU A 67 -15.46 19.04 -5.82
C GLU A 67 -15.96 20.18 -6.69
N LYS A 68 -17.27 20.22 -7.00
CA LYS A 68 -17.89 21.34 -7.70
C LYS A 68 -17.83 22.64 -6.90
N LEU A 69 -18.12 22.61 -5.60
CA LEU A 69 -17.97 23.77 -4.72
C LEU A 69 -16.51 24.22 -4.67
N LEU A 70 -15.55 23.33 -4.40
CA LEU A 70 -14.13 23.68 -4.34
C LEU A 70 -13.63 24.26 -5.66
N GLN A 71 -14.09 23.72 -6.78
CA GLN A 71 -13.79 24.24 -8.12
C GLN A 71 -14.43 25.62 -8.35
N GLU A 72 -15.73 25.78 -8.08
CA GLU A 72 -16.44 27.06 -8.15
C GLU A 72 -15.86 28.11 -7.19
N MET A 73 -15.31 27.69 -6.05
CA MET A 73 -14.69 28.54 -5.05
C MET A 73 -13.28 28.98 -5.43
N ASN A 74 -12.49 28.09 -6.03
CA ASN A 74 -11.20 28.44 -6.63
C ASN A 74 -11.38 29.41 -7.81
N GLU A 75 -12.45 29.26 -8.58
CA GLU A 75 -12.79 30.14 -9.71
C GLU A 75 -13.37 31.50 -9.26
N SER A 76 -14.15 31.54 -8.16
CA SER A 76 -14.81 32.76 -7.67
C SER A 76 -14.00 33.57 -6.65
N GLY A 77 -12.97 32.98 -6.03
CA GLY A 77 -12.17 33.64 -4.99
C GLY A 77 -12.92 33.91 -3.68
N GLU A 78 -14.11 33.34 -3.48
CA GLU A 78 -14.85 33.42 -2.22
C GLU A 78 -14.18 32.57 -1.12
N PRO A 79 -14.18 33.02 0.15
CA PRO A 79 -13.60 32.25 1.24
C PRO A 79 -14.35 30.92 1.49
N PRO A 80 -13.64 29.80 1.75
CA PRO A 80 -14.20 28.45 1.86
C PRO A 80 -15.43 28.38 2.78
N LYS A 81 -16.60 28.07 2.18
CA LYS A 81 -17.81 27.71 2.94
C LYS A 81 -17.59 26.27 3.38
N ILE A 82 -17.09 26.08 4.60
CA ILE A 82 -16.90 24.75 5.22
C ILE A 82 -18.23 23.99 5.16
N THR A 83 -18.42 23.06 4.21
CA THR A 83 -19.69 22.36 4.02
C THR A 83 -19.81 21.15 4.93
N ALA A 84 -18.71 20.43 5.15
CA ALA A 84 -18.58 19.35 6.12
C ALA A 84 -17.11 19.22 6.54
N VAL A 85 -16.87 18.73 7.75
CA VAL A 85 -15.55 18.40 8.30
C VAL A 85 -15.55 16.92 8.65
N THR A 86 -14.54 16.19 8.19
CA THR A 86 -14.23 14.83 8.65
C THR A 86 -13.09 14.91 9.65
N ILE A 87 -13.27 14.34 10.85
CA ILE A 87 -12.20 14.31 11.85
C ILE A 87 -11.29 13.12 11.55
N PRO A 88 -9.98 13.29 11.30
CA PRO A 88 -9.03 12.19 11.03
C PRO A 88 -8.62 11.43 12.30
N TYR A 89 -9.59 10.96 13.09
CA TYR A 89 -9.31 10.25 14.34
C TYR A 89 -8.66 8.88 14.12
N SER A 90 -9.12 8.14 13.11
CA SER A 90 -8.52 6.86 12.69
C SER A 90 -7.06 7.04 12.28
N PHE A 91 -6.72 8.07 11.51
CA PHE A 91 -5.35 8.41 11.13
C PHE A 91 -4.46 8.65 12.36
N ALA A 92 -4.90 9.48 13.31
CA ALA A 92 -4.13 9.79 14.51
C ALA A 92 -3.87 8.54 15.37
N THR A 93 -4.89 7.69 15.49
CA THR A 93 -4.82 6.45 16.28
C THR A 93 -3.89 5.42 15.61
N ILE A 94 -4.09 5.15 14.31
CA ILE A 94 -3.24 4.23 13.54
C ILE A 94 -1.79 4.71 13.54
N SER A 95 -1.55 6.00 13.31
CA SER A 95 -0.20 6.58 13.35
C SER A 95 0.46 6.36 14.70
N THR A 96 -0.28 6.52 15.80
CA THR A 96 0.25 6.27 17.15
C THR A 96 0.63 4.80 17.35
N ILE A 97 -0.22 3.86 16.93
CA ILE A 97 0.06 2.42 16.99
C ILE A 97 1.30 2.08 16.17
N VAL A 98 1.37 2.57 14.93
CA VAL A 98 2.51 2.32 14.04
C VAL A 98 3.79 2.93 14.60
N THR A 99 3.76 4.14 15.16
CA THR A 99 4.93 4.75 15.83
C THR A 99 5.41 3.87 16.99
N PHE A 100 4.49 3.35 17.81
CA PHE A 100 4.83 2.42 18.88
C PHE A 100 5.47 1.14 18.36
N LEU A 101 4.89 0.50 17.33
CA LEU A 101 5.45 -0.69 16.69
C LEU A 101 6.84 -0.41 16.09
N MET A 102 7.02 0.72 15.44
CA MET A 102 8.31 1.15 14.91
C MET A 102 9.34 1.35 16.02
N HIS A 103 8.97 1.96 17.14
CA HIS A 103 9.88 2.09 18.28
C HIS A 103 10.22 0.71 18.90
N ALA A 104 9.23 -0.16 19.06
CA ALA A 104 9.41 -1.49 19.65
C ALA A 104 10.30 -2.40 18.79
N PHE A 105 10.10 -2.42 17.47
CA PHE A 105 10.83 -3.31 16.56
C PHE A 105 12.08 -2.67 15.93
N CYS A 106 12.08 -1.35 15.71
CA CYS A 106 13.18 -0.62 15.05
C CYS A 106 13.98 0.29 15.98
N GLY A 107 13.60 0.46 17.25
CA GLY A 107 14.28 1.37 18.19
C GLY A 107 15.67 0.91 18.62
N ARG A 108 16.07 -0.32 18.29
CA ARG A 108 17.38 -0.90 18.61
C ARG A 108 18.13 -1.30 17.34
N LYS A 109 19.46 -1.28 17.43
CA LYS A 109 20.36 -1.83 16.42
C LYS A 109 21.33 -2.79 17.12
N PRO A 110 21.42 -4.08 16.71
CA PRO A 110 20.74 -4.72 15.58
C PRO A 110 19.23 -4.95 15.76
N LEU A 111 18.48 -4.95 14.64
CA LEU A 111 17.02 -5.15 14.61
C LEU A 111 16.64 -6.55 15.10
N PHE A 112 17.29 -7.57 14.53
CA PHE A 112 17.06 -8.99 14.82
C PHE A 112 18.13 -9.51 15.77
N GLN A 113 17.78 -9.72 17.03
CA GLN A 113 18.66 -10.36 18.00
C GLN A 113 18.60 -11.88 17.82
N VAL A 114 19.76 -12.51 17.59
CA VAL A 114 19.86 -13.96 17.42
C VAL A 114 20.47 -14.56 18.67
N GLY A 115 19.69 -15.38 19.36
CA GLY A 115 20.16 -16.15 20.52
C GLY A 115 20.77 -17.48 20.11
N SER A 116 21.71 -17.98 20.93
CA SER A 116 22.25 -19.33 20.81
C SER A 116 21.90 -20.15 22.04
N HIS A 117 21.41 -21.38 21.84
CA HIS A 117 21.17 -22.34 22.93
C HIS A 117 22.44 -23.09 23.38
N LYS A 118 23.51 -23.03 22.58
CA LYS A 118 24.77 -23.72 22.85
C LYS A 118 25.93 -22.72 22.96
N LYS A 119 26.91 -23.03 23.80
CA LYS A 119 28.07 -22.15 24.01
C LYS A 119 28.93 -22.03 22.76
N GLU A 120 29.07 -23.13 22.02
CA GLU A 120 29.92 -23.23 20.82
C GLU A 120 29.39 -22.37 19.67
N THR A 121 28.07 -22.13 19.59
CA THR A 121 27.44 -21.34 18.52
C THR A 121 27.18 -19.88 18.92
N SER A 122 27.67 -19.43 20.08
CA SER A 122 27.47 -18.06 20.55
C SER A 122 28.13 -17.02 19.64
N GLU A 123 29.34 -17.29 19.13
CA GLU A 123 30.04 -16.39 18.21
C GLU A 123 29.36 -16.38 16.83
N ALA A 124 28.94 -17.55 16.35
CA ALA A 124 28.19 -17.67 15.10
C ALA A 124 26.87 -16.89 15.13
N ALA A 125 26.16 -16.89 16.27
CA ALA A 125 24.93 -16.11 16.44
C ALA A 125 25.17 -14.60 16.29
N LEU A 126 26.25 -14.08 16.87
CA LEU A 126 26.64 -12.68 16.74
C LEU A 126 27.00 -12.31 15.30
N LEU A 127 27.70 -13.20 14.58
CA LEU A 127 28.00 -13.00 13.15
C LEU A 127 26.73 -13.00 12.29
N VAL A 128 25.78 -13.90 12.57
CA VAL A 128 24.49 -13.93 11.85
C VAL A 128 23.69 -12.65 12.11
N GLU A 129 23.67 -12.15 13.33
CA GLU A 129 23.02 -10.89 13.69
C GLU A 129 23.61 -9.70 12.90
N LEU A 130 24.94 -9.65 12.74
CA LEU A 130 25.59 -8.64 11.90
C LEU A 130 25.21 -8.77 10.40
N VAL A 131 25.13 -9.99 9.87
CA VAL A 131 24.71 -10.23 8.48
C VAL A 131 23.25 -9.83 8.26
N LEU A 132 22.36 -10.17 9.21
CA LEU A 132 20.96 -9.76 9.15
C LEU A 132 20.83 -8.24 9.20
N GLN A 133 21.61 -7.57 10.04
CA GLN A 133 21.63 -6.12 10.09
C GLN A 133 22.16 -5.50 8.80
N TYR A 134 23.22 -6.06 8.21
CA TYR A 134 23.74 -5.62 6.91
C TYR A 134 22.67 -5.71 5.81
N ASN A 135 21.96 -6.84 5.73
CA ASN A 135 20.86 -7.01 4.79
C ASN A 135 19.73 -6.01 5.05
N ALA A 136 19.36 -5.81 6.32
CA ALA A 136 18.30 -4.88 6.69
C ALA A 136 18.64 -3.41 6.36
N ASP A 137 19.90 -3.01 6.58
CA ASP A 137 20.39 -1.67 6.22
C ASP A 137 20.41 -1.49 4.69
N HIS A 138 20.90 -2.50 3.94
CA HIS A 138 20.96 -2.44 2.47
C HIS A 138 19.57 -2.30 1.83
N VAL A 139 18.60 -3.07 2.32
CA VAL A 139 17.22 -3.07 1.83
C VAL A 139 16.42 -1.87 2.33
N ARG A 140 16.94 -1.11 3.31
CA ARG A 140 16.19 -0.08 4.03
C ARG A 140 14.94 -0.66 4.69
N MET A 141 15.11 -1.77 5.40
CA MET A 141 14.03 -2.57 6.02
C MET A 141 13.06 -1.74 6.86
N VAL A 142 13.53 -0.69 7.54
CA VAL A 142 12.70 0.23 8.34
C VAL A 142 11.56 0.84 7.52
N LYS A 143 11.80 1.21 6.25
CA LYS A 143 10.75 1.71 5.34
C LYS A 143 9.68 0.63 5.09
N HIS A 144 10.13 -0.60 4.86
CA HIS A 144 9.23 -1.72 4.57
C HIS A 144 8.42 -2.15 5.78
N LEU A 145 9.00 -2.10 6.98
CA LEU A 145 8.31 -2.36 8.25
C LEU A 145 7.27 -1.29 8.56
N TYR A 146 7.56 -0.01 8.29
CA TYR A 146 6.56 1.05 8.44
C TYR A 146 5.33 0.77 7.57
N GLN A 147 5.53 0.49 6.29
CA GLN A 147 4.44 0.14 5.38
C GLN A 147 3.70 -1.13 5.83
N TYR A 148 4.44 -2.14 6.26
CA TYR A 148 3.88 -3.41 6.74
C TYR A 148 2.95 -3.23 7.93
N PHE A 149 3.34 -2.44 8.93
CA PHE A 149 2.50 -2.14 10.10
C PHE A 149 1.34 -1.22 9.74
N TRP A 150 1.57 -0.24 8.87
CA TRP A 150 0.50 0.64 8.39
C TRP A 150 -0.61 -0.15 7.69
N ASP A 151 -0.24 -1.03 6.76
CA ASP A 151 -1.18 -1.88 6.03
C ASP A 151 -1.91 -2.86 6.96
N ALA A 152 -1.22 -3.38 7.98
CA ALA A 152 -1.81 -4.25 8.98
C ALA A 152 -2.93 -3.57 9.78
N GLU A 153 -2.71 -2.32 10.20
CA GLU A 153 -3.72 -1.56 10.96
C GLU A 153 -4.83 -0.99 10.06
N LEU A 154 -4.54 -0.71 8.78
CA LEU A 154 -5.50 -0.13 7.85
C LEU A 154 -6.40 -1.17 7.18
N TYR A 155 -5.83 -2.28 6.73
CA TYR A 155 -6.53 -3.33 5.96
C TYR A 155 -6.80 -4.60 6.76
N GLY A 156 -6.17 -4.74 7.93
CA GLY A 156 -6.22 -5.95 8.74
C GLY A 156 -5.16 -6.97 8.33
N VAL A 157 -4.39 -6.67 7.28
CA VAL A 157 -3.34 -7.51 6.74
C VAL A 157 -2.16 -6.67 6.24
N GLY A 158 -0.96 -7.01 6.69
CA GLY A 158 0.29 -6.48 6.15
C GLY A 158 1.08 -7.59 5.46
N ILE A 159 1.69 -7.31 4.31
CA ILE A 159 2.44 -8.31 3.55
C ILE A 159 3.84 -7.82 3.17
N MET A 160 4.85 -8.65 3.40
CA MET A 160 6.20 -8.47 2.90
C MET A 160 6.64 -9.70 2.12
N ARG A 161 7.25 -9.49 0.95
CA ARG A 161 7.97 -10.52 0.20
C ARG A 161 9.41 -10.58 0.62
N THR A 162 9.95 -11.78 0.83
CA THR A 162 11.36 -12.02 1.12
C THR A 162 11.97 -12.95 0.08
N GLN A 163 13.01 -12.50 -0.62
CA GLN A 163 13.69 -13.31 -1.64
C GLN A 163 15.21 -13.09 -1.58
N TRP A 164 15.99 -14.13 -1.87
CA TRP A 164 17.43 -14.00 -2.03
C TRP A 164 17.75 -13.36 -3.38
N GLN A 165 18.57 -12.31 -3.39
CA GLN A 165 18.98 -11.62 -4.62
C GLN A 165 20.51 -11.47 -4.65
N VAL A 166 21.07 -11.65 -5.85
CA VAL A 166 22.48 -11.41 -6.15
C VAL A 166 22.56 -10.29 -7.19
N ASP A 167 23.08 -9.15 -6.76
CA ASP A 167 23.25 -7.97 -7.60
C ASP A 167 24.68 -7.86 -8.09
N LYS A 168 24.82 -7.87 -9.41
CA LYS A 168 26.09 -7.67 -10.10
C LYS A 168 26.10 -6.30 -10.75
N GLN A 169 27.21 -5.59 -10.60
CA GLN A 169 27.44 -4.32 -11.29
C GLN A 169 28.85 -4.29 -11.86
N VAL A 170 29.01 -3.58 -12.95
CA VAL A 170 30.32 -3.28 -13.52
C VAL A 170 31.03 -2.30 -12.60
N ARG A 171 32.18 -2.70 -12.05
CA ARG A 171 33.00 -1.85 -11.19
C ARG A 171 34.41 -1.72 -11.78
N PRO A 172 35.03 -0.52 -11.67
CA PRO A 172 36.42 -0.36 -12.05
C PRO A 172 37.31 -1.07 -11.03
N VAL A 173 38.12 -2.01 -11.52
CA VAL A 173 39.12 -2.73 -10.75
C VAL A 173 40.49 -2.37 -11.29
N TRP A 174 41.43 -2.10 -10.39
CA TRP A 174 42.84 -1.96 -10.77
C TRP A 174 43.40 -3.34 -11.09
N LYS A 175 43.83 -3.53 -12.34
CA LYS A 175 44.57 -4.71 -12.78
C LYS A 175 45.95 -4.29 -13.23
N GLU A 176 46.92 -5.15 -13.00
CA GLU A 176 48.29 -4.95 -13.47
C GLU A 176 48.44 -5.54 -14.86
N ARG A 177 48.96 -4.76 -15.81
CA ARG A 177 49.43 -5.27 -17.11
C ARG A 177 50.96 -5.18 -17.17
N PRO A 178 51.64 -6.13 -17.83
CA PRO A 178 53.05 -5.96 -18.15
C PRO A 178 53.21 -4.74 -19.06
N ALA A 179 54.04 -3.78 -18.68
CA ALA A 179 54.36 -2.64 -19.52
C ALA A 179 55.31 -3.08 -20.63
N ASN A 180 54.84 -3.04 -21.89
CA ASN A 180 55.71 -3.22 -23.06
C ASN A 180 56.26 -1.86 -23.49
N TYR A 181 57.55 -1.64 -23.29
CA TYR A 181 58.24 -0.48 -23.86
C TYR A 181 58.49 -0.74 -25.36
N ALA A 182 57.84 0.06 -26.21
CA ALA A 182 58.19 0.27 -27.62
C ALA A 182 58.72 -0.98 -28.38
N GLY A 183 57.88 -2.00 -28.55
CA GLY A 183 58.17 -3.14 -29.45
C GLY A 183 59.29 -4.10 -29.01
N ALA A 184 59.89 -3.93 -27.83
CA ALA A 184 60.87 -4.87 -27.27
C ALA A 184 60.25 -5.68 -26.12
N MET A 185 60.43 -7.00 -26.14
CA MET A 185 60.07 -7.93 -25.05
C MET A 185 60.98 -7.76 -23.83
N ILE A 186 60.97 -6.58 -23.21
CA ILE A 186 61.63 -6.34 -21.92
C ILE A 186 60.52 -6.12 -20.87
N PRO A 187 60.41 -6.97 -19.83
CA PRO A 187 59.39 -6.81 -18.81
C PRO A 187 59.64 -5.53 -18.01
N GLY A 188 58.84 -4.49 -18.23
CA GLY A 188 58.80 -3.31 -17.37
C GLY A 188 58.01 -3.58 -16.07
N PRO A 189 58.13 -2.71 -15.05
CA PRO A 189 57.31 -2.82 -13.84
C PRO A 189 55.81 -2.79 -14.21
N PRO A 190 54.97 -3.56 -13.51
CA PRO A 190 53.55 -3.67 -13.83
C PRO A 190 52.87 -2.29 -13.78
N GLU A 191 52.16 -1.95 -14.85
CA GLU A 191 51.36 -0.73 -14.92
C GLU A 191 49.94 -1.05 -14.44
N ALA A 192 49.50 -0.36 -13.38
CA ALA A 192 48.12 -0.46 -12.91
C ALA A 192 47.19 0.27 -13.89
N TYR A 193 46.31 -0.47 -14.56
CA TYR A 193 45.26 0.09 -15.40
C TYR A 193 43.87 -0.21 -14.81
N ARG A 194 42.91 0.67 -15.08
CA ARG A 194 41.52 0.47 -14.67
C ARG A 194 40.83 -0.43 -15.70
N ALA A 195 40.47 -1.64 -15.29
CA ALA A 195 39.62 -2.54 -16.05
C ALA A 195 38.21 -2.53 -15.46
N SER A 196 37.19 -2.50 -16.32
CA SER A 196 35.80 -2.67 -15.90
C SER A 196 35.46 -4.16 -15.85
N GLU A 197 35.06 -4.66 -14.68
CA GLU A 197 34.66 -6.06 -14.49
C GLU A 197 33.32 -6.16 -13.77
N GLU A 198 32.51 -7.15 -14.12
CA GLU A 198 31.25 -7.44 -13.46
C GLU A 198 31.53 -8.12 -12.11
N ARG A 199 31.17 -7.46 -11.01
CA ARG A 199 31.37 -7.98 -9.65
C ARG A 199 30.05 -7.99 -8.88
N THR A 200 29.85 -9.00 -8.04
CA THR A 200 28.76 -9.03 -7.06
C THR A 200 28.95 -7.90 -6.07
N VAL A 201 28.01 -6.94 -6.08
CA VAL A 201 27.98 -5.79 -5.17
C VAL A 201 27.19 -6.12 -3.91
N PHE A 202 26.13 -6.89 -4.06
CA PHE A 202 25.29 -7.33 -2.95
C PHE A 202 24.82 -8.76 -3.20
N GLU A 203 24.80 -9.53 -2.13
CA GLU A 203 24.25 -10.86 -2.09
C GLU A 203 23.59 -11.02 -0.72
N GLY A 204 22.27 -11.17 -0.72
CA GLY A 204 21.52 -11.18 0.53
C GLY A 204 20.02 -11.29 0.34
N THR A 205 19.31 -11.22 1.46
CA THR A 205 17.84 -11.22 1.47
C THR A 205 17.32 -9.84 1.15
N LYS A 206 16.51 -9.73 0.09
CA LYS A 206 15.73 -8.54 -0.24
C LYS A 206 14.32 -8.68 0.30
N VAL A 207 13.83 -7.58 0.87
CA VAL A 207 12.47 -7.47 1.40
C VAL A 207 11.74 -6.34 0.67
N ILE A 208 10.51 -6.60 0.24
CA ILE A 208 9.65 -5.62 -0.42
C ILE A 208 8.25 -5.75 0.16
N SER A 209 7.63 -4.64 0.54
CA SER A 209 6.22 -4.61 0.96
C SER A 209 5.31 -4.82 -0.24
N ILE A 210 4.29 -5.65 -0.10
CA ILE A 210 3.30 -5.91 -1.16
C ILE A 210 2.03 -5.16 -0.82
N ASP A 211 1.45 -4.51 -1.83
CA ASP A 211 0.13 -3.91 -1.73
C ASP A 211 -0.94 -4.98 -1.45
N PRO A 212 -1.77 -4.87 -0.39
CA PRO A 212 -2.86 -5.79 -0.12
C PRO A 212 -3.86 -5.99 -1.27
N PHE A 213 -4.09 -4.98 -2.12
CA PHE A 213 -4.95 -5.09 -3.32
C PHE A 213 -4.30 -5.91 -4.44
N MET A 214 -2.98 -6.09 -4.39
CA MET A 214 -2.19 -6.89 -5.34
C MET A 214 -1.71 -8.20 -4.71
N PHE A 215 -2.26 -8.60 -3.57
CA PHE A 215 -1.90 -9.83 -2.88
C PHE A 215 -2.96 -10.91 -3.09
N PHE A 216 -2.53 -12.10 -3.49
CA PHE A 216 -3.42 -13.21 -3.85
C PHE A 216 -3.02 -14.51 -3.11
N PRO A 217 -3.38 -14.63 -1.82
CA PRO A 217 -3.12 -15.81 -1.01
C PRO A 217 -4.11 -16.95 -1.31
N ASP A 218 -3.75 -18.18 -0.96
CA ASP A 218 -4.70 -19.29 -0.96
C ASP A 218 -5.88 -19.01 0.01
N PRO A 219 -7.13 -18.90 -0.49
CA PRO A 219 -8.28 -18.51 0.34
C PRO A 219 -8.76 -19.63 1.28
N ARG A 220 -8.16 -20.82 1.22
CA ARG A 220 -8.51 -21.97 2.08
C ARG A 220 -7.82 -21.94 3.45
N VAL A 221 -6.88 -21.03 3.66
CA VAL A 221 -6.12 -20.89 4.91
C VAL A 221 -6.16 -19.44 5.39
N PRO A 222 -6.05 -19.18 6.71
CA PRO A 222 -5.87 -17.82 7.23
C PRO A 222 -4.69 -17.12 6.55
N MET A 223 -4.77 -15.81 6.34
CA MET A 223 -3.75 -15.09 5.56
C MET A 223 -2.40 -15.11 6.28
N GLU A 224 -2.39 -15.05 7.62
CA GLU A 224 -1.17 -15.14 8.44
C GLU A 224 -0.42 -16.48 8.28
N GLU A 225 -1.14 -17.58 8.01
CA GLU A 225 -0.56 -18.92 7.89
C GLU A 225 -0.27 -19.33 6.44
N VAL A 226 -0.61 -18.49 5.47
CA VAL A 226 -0.50 -18.81 4.04
C VAL A 226 0.94 -19.16 3.63
N ASN A 227 1.94 -18.63 4.36
CA ASN A 227 3.35 -18.92 4.10
C ASN A 227 3.74 -20.38 4.36
N THR A 228 2.98 -21.11 5.17
CA THR A 228 3.28 -22.48 5.59
C THR A 228 2.22 -23.48 5.15
N ARG A 229 0.93 -23.11 5.24
CA ARG A 229 -0.19 -24.02 4.95
C ARG A 229 -0.84 -23.78 3.59
N GLY A 230 -0.58 -22.65 2.94
CA GLY A 230 -1.13 -22.37 1.62
C GLY A 230 -0.54 -23.32 0.57
N GLU A 231 -1.36 -23.76 -0.39
CA GLU A 231 -0.84 -24.47 -1.57
C GLU A 231 -0.15 -23.47 -2.53
N PHE A 232 -0.60 -22.22 -2.52
CA PHE A 232 -0.08 -21.16 -3.37
C PHE A 232 -0.15 -19.78 -2.74
N VAL A 233 0.71 -18.88 -3.21
CA VAL A 233 0.66 -17.45 -2.94
C VAL A 233 1.14 -16.70 -4.16
N PHE A 234 0.36 -15.74 -4.64
CA PHE A 234 0.74 -14.83 -5.72
C PHE A 234 0.69 -13.38 -5.27
N TRP A 235 1.41 -12.53 -5.98
CA TRP A 235 1.33 -11.08 -5.90
C TRP A 235 1.50 -10.47 -7.29
N ARG A 236 0.90 -9.31 -7.49
CA ARG A 236 0.92 -8.57 -8.74
C ARG A 236 1.80 -7.33 -8.62
N SER A 237 2.46 -7.00 -9.72
CA SER A 237 3.21 -5.76 -9.89
C SER A 237 3.14 -5.30 -11.33
N TYR A 238 3.25 -3.99 -11.56
CA TYR A 238 3.33 -3.40 -12.89
C TYR A 238 4.76 -2.97 -13.15
N GLU A 239 5.36 -3.52 -14.21
CA GLU A 239 6.77 -3.32 -14.52
C GLU A 239 6.95 -2.86 -15.96
N GLY A 240 7.92 -1.99 -16.18
CA GLY A 240 8.28 -1.56 -17.54
C GLY A 240 9.02 -2.66 -18.30
N ARG A 241 8.75 -2.79 -19.60
CA ARG A 241 9.36 -3.80 -20.48
C ARG A 241 10.90 -3.80 -20.49
N HIS A 242 11.53 -2.63 -20.32
CA HIS A 242 12.98 -2.52 -20.22
C HIS A 242 13.55 -3.12 -18.93
N MET A 243 12.80 -3.05 -17.82
CA MET A 243 13.17 -3.73 -16.58
C MET A 243 13.20 -5.23 -16.83
N LEU A 244 12.13 -5.77 -17.42
CA LEU A 244 12.07 -7.19 -17.78
C LEU A 244 13.23 -7.61 -18.69
N ARG A 245 13.58 -6.81 -19.72
CA ARG A 245 14.74 -7.12 -20.59
C ARG A 245 16.07 -7.18 -19.83
N ARG A 246 16.24 -6.35 -18.79
CA ARG A 246 17.40 -6.44 -17.90
C ARG A 246 17.39 -7.75 -17.11
N GLU A 247 16.21 -8.19 -16.66
CA GLU A 247 16.03 -9.47 -15.97
C GLU A 247 16.28 -10.68 -16.90
N GLU A 248 15.94 -10.59 -18.18
CA GLU A 248 16.26 -11.61 -19.18
C GLU A 248 17.75 -11.66 -19.48
N ALA A 249 18.42 -10.50 -19.58
CA ALA A 249 19.87 -10.44 -19.70
C ALA A 249 20.58 -11.03 -18.45
N ALA A 250 19.99 -10.86 -17.27
CA ALA A 250 20.44 -11.52 -16.03
C ALA A 250 20.09 -13.01 -15.97
N GLY A 251 19.34 -13.52 -16.95
CA GLY A 251 18.94 -14.92 -17.05
C GLY A 251 17.81 -15.34 -16.12
N ARG A 252 17.11 -14.42 -15.44
CA ARG A 252 16.03 -14.76 -14.49
C ARG A 252 14.70 -15.05 -15.16
N VAL A 253 14.40 -14.33 -16.25
CA VAL A 253 13.18 -14.51 -17.03
C VAL A 253 13.51 -14.84 -18.50
N LYS A 254 12.53 -15.36 -19.24
CA LYS A 254 12.62 -15.69 -20.67
C LYS A 254 11.31 -15.31 -21.38
N TRP A 255 11.37 -15.26 -22.71
CA TRP A 255 10.21 -15.11 -23.59
C TRP A 255 9.51 -13.75 -23.52
N ILE A 256 10.26 -12.68 -23.21
CA ILE A 256 9.71 -11.32 -23.07
C ILE A 256 9.14 -10.80 -24.39
N ASP A 257 9.75 -11.18 -25.51
CA ASP A 257 9.31 -10.75 -26.84
C ASP A 257 7.95 -11.33 -27.25
N ARG A 258 7.45 -12.34 -26.53
CA ARG A 258 6.15 -12.98 -26.77
C ARG A 258 5.04 -12.48 -25.84
N ILE A 259 5.34 -11.59 -24.90
CA ILE A 259 4.33 -10.98 -24.04
C ILE A 259 3.39 -10.11 -24.90
N THR A 260 2.10 -10.38 -24.80
CA THR A 260 1.06 -9.58 -25.46
C THR A 260 1.09 -8.14 -24.93
N LYS A 261 1.01 -7.13 -25.81
CA LYS A 261 1.03 -5.71 -25.41
C LYS A 261 -0.22 -5.27 -24.64
N THR A 262 -1.32 -5.98 -24.85
CA THR A 262 -2.59 -5.72 -24.18
C THR A 262 -2.50 -6.17 -22.73
N LEU A 263 -2.68 -5.21 -21.82
CA LEU A 263 -2.85 -5.53 -20.40
C LEU A 263 -4.24 -6.14 -20.16
N PRO A 264 -4.36 -7.09 -19.23
CA PRO A 264 -5.65 -7.66 -18.86
C PRO A 264 -6.60 -6.59 -18.36
N VAL A 265 -7.87 -6.66 -18.77
CA VAL A 265 -8.92 -5.80 -18.20
C VAL A 265 -9.10 -6.21 -16.74
N THR A 266 -8.57 -5.40 -15.83
CA THR A 266 -8.71 -5.65 -14.39
C THR A 266 -10.06 -5.11 -13.94
N PHE A 267 -11.03 -5.98 -13.64
CA PHE A 267 -12.39 -5.62 -13.21
C PHE A 267 -12.48 -5.21 -11.73
N TYR A 268 -11.51 -4.45 -11.21
CA TYR A 268 -11.51 -4.01 -9.81
C TYR A 268 -11.87 -2.53 -9.68
N LYS A 269 -12.60 -2.17 -8.63
CA LYS A 269 -12.68 -0.79 -8.17
C LYS A 269 -11.36 -0.45 -7.47
N GLY A 270 -10.75 0.64 -7.89
CA GLY A 270 -9.45 1.12 -7.41
C GLY A 270 -9.34 1.22 -5.89
N SER A 271 -8.12 1.17 -5.37
CA SER A 271 -7.81 1.74 -4.06
C SER A 271 -8.12 3.25 -4.10
N ALA A 272 -8.49 3.85 -2.97
CA ALA A 272 -8.72 5.27 -2.78
C ALA A 272 -7.55 5.97 -2.05
N ARG A 273 -6.36 5.36 -1.92
CA ARG A 273 -5.18 5.93 -1.21
C ARG A 273 -4.77 7.33 -1.63
N SER A 274 -5.07 7.70 -2.87
CA SER A 274 -4.70 8.98 -3.45
C SER A 274 -5.92 9.86 -3.76
N ALA A 275 -7.10 9.54 -3.22
CA ALA A 275 -8.34 10.26 -3.48
C ALA A 275 -8.28 11.72 -3.00
N MET A 276 -7.74 11.98 -1.81
CA MET A 276 -7.60 13.35 -1.28
C MET A 276 -6.59 14.21 -2.08
N PRO A 277 -5.36 13.75 -2.37
CA PRO A 277 -4.41 14.54 -3.16
C PRO A 277 -4.72 14.58 -4.67
N GLY A 278 -5.72 13.83 -5.15
CA GLY A 278 -6.00 13.69 -6.59
C GLY A 278 -4.90 12.96 -7.35
N GLY A 279 -4.19 12.05 -6.67
CA GLY A 279 -3.12 11.25 -7.26
C GLY A 279 -3.58 9.87 -7.71
N GLU A 280 -2.64 9.03 -8.14
CA GLU A 280 -2.90 7.66 -8.57
C GLU A 280 -2.76 6.68 -7.40
N SER A 281 -3.68 5.72 -7.29
CA SER A 281 -3.62 4.69 -6.23
C SER A 281 -2.69 3.53 -6.60
N HIS A 282 -2.51 3.27 -7.90
CA HIS A 282 -1.58 2.29 -8.43
C HIS A 282 -0.78 2.89 -9.59
N PRO A 283 0.39 3.49 -9.31
CA PRO A 283 1.22 4.10 -10.34
C PRO A 283 1.51 3.12 -11.48
N GLY A 284 1.16 3.50 -12.71
CA GLY A 284 1.34 2.68 -13.91
C GLY A 284 0.19 1.72 -14.27
N SER A 285 -0.95 1.77 -13.57
CA SER A 285 -2.18 1.08 -13.99
C SER A 285 -2.81 1.76 -15.22
N ILE A 286 -3.37 0.98 -16.15
CA ILE A 286 -4.02 1.52 -17.37
C ILE A 286 -5.26 2.35 -17.06
N ALA A 287 -6.00 2.03 -15.99
CA ALA A 287 -7.29 2.66 -15.71
C ALA A 287 -7.20 4.19 -15.61
N ASP A 288 -6.01 4.72 -15.27
CA ASP A 288 -5.76 6.15 -15.08
C ASP A 288 -4.90 6.76 -16.22
N LEU A 289 -4.43 5.95 -17.19
CA LEU A 289 -3.69 6.39 -18.39
C LEU A 289 -4.61 6.85 -19.53
N GLU A 290 -5.89 7.10 -19.26
CA GLU A 290 -6.87 7.64 -20.20
C GLU A 290 -6.39 9.00 -20.77
N GLY A 291 -5.61 8.95 -21.84
CA GLY A 291 -5.19 10.12 -22.61
C GLY A 291 -3.75 10.12 -23.11
N ASN A 292 -2.87 9.23 -22.63
CA ASN A 292 -1.47 9.23 -23.07
C ASN A 292 -0.94 7.82 -23.39
N ALA A 293 -1.51 7.23 -24.43
CA ALA A 293 -1.11 5.96 -25.04
C ALA A 293 0.31 5.96 -25.67
N GLN A 294 1.23 6.86 -25.28
CA GLN A 294 2.58 6.88 -25.84
C GLN A 294 3.61 6.11 -24.99
N VAL A 295 3.29 5.77 -23.74
CA VAL A 295 4.14 4.94 -22.87
C VAL A 295 3.60 3.50 -22.88
N GLU A 296 3.59 2.85 -24.05
CA GLU A 296 2.92 1.56 -24.33
C GLU A 296 3.63 0.29 -23.79
N ASP A 297 4.56 0.42 -22.84
CA ASP A 297 5.48 -0.68 -22.47
C ASP A 297 5.35 -1.14 -21.01
N PHE A 298 4.18 -0.96 -20.38
CA PHE A 298 3.90 -1.54 -19.07
C PHE A 298 3.33 -2.96 -19.17
N VAL A 299 3.82 -3.84 -18.29
CA VAL A 299 3.44 -5.25 -18.22
C VAL A 299 2.97 -5.57 -16.81
N GLN A 300 1.82 -6.21 -16.69
CA GLN A 300 1.32 -6.81 -15.45
C GLN A 300 2.09 -8.10 -15.22
N ILE A 301 2.68 -8.22 -14.04
CA ILE A 301 3.45 -9.37 -13.62
C ILE A 301 2.77 -9.99 -12.41
N ASP A 302 2.26 -11.21 -12.59
CA ASP A 302 1.76 -12.05 -11.51
C ASP A 302 2.84 -13.07 -11.17
N GLN A 303 3.53 -12.84 -10.05
CA GLN A 303 4.57 -13.74 -9.56
C GLN A 303 4.11 -14.43 -8.29
N GLY A 304 4.42 -15.71 -8.15
CA GLY A 304 4.03 -16.45 -6.97
C GLY A 304 4.67 -17.81 -6.86
N THR A 305 4.45 -18.44 -5.72
CA THR A 305 4.94 -19.79 -5.45
C THR A 305 3.78 -20.74 -5.28
N VAL A 306 3.91 -21.95 -5.83
CA VAL A 306 2.89 -22.99 -5.82
C VAL A 306 3.53 -24.33 -5.48
N GLU A 307 2.86 -25.12 -4.64
CA GLU A 307 3.18 -26.53 -4.42
C GLU A 307 2.60 -27.38 -5.55
N ILE A 308 3.49 -28.05 -6.29
CA ILE A 308 3.10 -28.91 -7.40
C ILE A 308 3.90 -30.20 -7.40
N ILE A 309 3.37 -31.22 -8.06
CA ILE A 309 4.13 -32.41 -8.46
C ILE A 309 4.68 -32.13 -9.87
N PRO A 310 6.01 -31.98 -10.04
CA PRO A 310 6.60 -31.58 -11.33
C PRO A 310 6.28 -32.56 -12.47
N ARG A 311 6.20 -33.86 -12.17
CA ARG A 311 5.87 -34.90 -13.16
C ARG A 311 4.48 -34.74 -13.76
N ASP A 312 3.48 -34.44 -12.94
CA ASP A 312 2.11 -34.25 -13.39
C ASP A 312 1.97 -33.03 -14.32
N ARG A 313 2.91 -32.10 -14.22
CA ARG A 313 3.00 -30.88 -15.04
C ARG A 313 4.05 -30.95 -16.14
N GLY A 314 4.73 -32.10 -16.28
CA GLY A 314 5.75 -32.32 -17.30
C GLY A 314 6.97 -31.39 -17.19
N LEU A 315 7.27 -30.91 -15.98
CA LEU A 315 8.39 -30.01 -15.67
C LEU A 315 9.67 -30.74 -15.27
N SER A 316 9.53 -31.90 -14.62
CA SER A 316 10.62 -32.77 -14.17
C SER A 316 10.07 -34.19 -13.92
N ASP A 317 10.94 -35.20 -13.86
CA ASP A 317 10.55 -36.59 -13.57
C ASP A 317 10.24 -36.84 -12.08
N ASN A 318 10.39 -35.84 -11.22
CA ASN A 318 10.13 -35.99 -9.79
C ASN A 318 8.63 -36.15 -9.48
N THR A 319 8.31 -37.17 -8.68
CA THR A 319 6.96 -37.49 -8.19
C THR A 319 6.64 -36.87 -6.83
N ARG A 320 7.62 -36.25 -6.16
CA ARG A 320 7.40 -35.57 -4.89
C ARG A 320 6.85 -34.16 -5.12
N THR A 321 6.04 -33.70 -4.18
CA THR A 321 5.59 -32.31 -4.14
C THR A 321 6.78 -31.39 -3.88
N GLU A 322 6.91 -30.38 -4.72
CA GLU A 322 7.94 -29.35 -4.64
C GLU A 322 7.29 -27.97 -4.72
N LYS A 323 7.89 -26.98 -4.07
CA LYS A 323 7.53 -25.57 -4.26
C LYS A 323 8.21 -25.06 -5.52
N TRP A 324 7.46 -24.41 -6.38
CA TRP A 324 7.93 -23.79 -7.61
C TRP A 324 7.55 -22.32 -7.64
N ILE A 325 8.43 -21.46 -8.15
CA ILE A 325 8.11 -20.06 -8.41
C ILE A 325 7.78 -19.88 -9.90
N PHE A 326 6.66 -19.23 -10.15
CA PHE A 326 6.18 -18.90 -11.48
C PHE A 326 5.98 -17.40 -11.60
N THR A 327 6.24 -16.88 -12.81
CA THR A 327 5.94 -15.50 -13.16
C THR A 327 5.17 -15.48 -14.47
N ILE A 328 3.98 -14.89 -14.45
CA ILE A 328 3.08 -14.77 -15.59
C ILE A 328 2.98 -13.30 -15.96
N ALA A 329 3.21 -13.00 -17.24
CA ALA A 329 3.07 -11.67 -17.81
C ALA A 329 1.73 -11.53 -18.53
N ASN A 330 1.00 -10.46 -18.20
CA ASN A 330 -0.30 -10.09 -18.79
C ASN A 330 -1.33 -11.23 -18.81
N GLU A 331 -1.33 -12.08 -17.78
CA GLU A 331 -2.16 -13.29 -17.69
C GLU A 331 -2.04 -14.25 -18.89
N ASP A 332 -1.00 -14.12 -19.71
CA ASP A 332 -0.90 -14.81 -20.99
C ASP A 332 0.40 -15.62 -21.12
N GLN A 333 1.56 -15.01 -20.81
CA GLN A 333 2.85 -15.64 -21.04
C GLN A 333 3.57 -15.97 -19.73
N ILE A 334 3.88 -17.25 -19.47
CA ILE A 334 4.82 -17.65 -18.41
C ILE A 334 6.24 -17.23 -18.82
N ILE A 335 6.87 -16.39 -18.01
CA ILE A 335 8.23 -15.88 -18.24
C ILE A 335 9.28 -16.46 -17.28
N GLN A 336 8.84 -17.08 -16.19
CA GLN A 336 9.71 -17.75 -15.20
C GLN A 336 9.04 -19.02 -14.70
N ALA A 337 9.83 -20.09 -14.61
CA ALA A 337 9.45 -21.36 -14.00
C ALA A 337 10.71 -22.01 -13.45
N GLU A 338 10.85 -22.02 -12.13
CA GLU A 338 12.00 -22.64 -11.46
C GLU A 338 11.61 -23.25 -10.10
N PRO A 339 12.30 -24.31 -9.65
CA PRO A 339 12.11 -24.86 -8.31
C PRO A 339 12.49 -23.82 -7.25
N PHE A 340 11.58 -23.57 -6.31
CA PHE A 340 11.81 -22.67 -5.20
C PHE A 340 12.45 -23.41 -4.03
N THR A 341 13.78 -23.39 -3.97
CA THR A 341 14.60 -24.25 -3.10
C THR A 341 15.12 -23.54 -1.84
N ASN A 342 14.44 -22.48 -1.40
CA ASN A 342 14.85 -21.77 -0.19
C ASN A 342 14.85 -22.69 1.04
N LEU A 343 15.92 -22.60 1.84
CA LEU A 343 16.17 -23.49 2.98
C LEU A 343 15.07 -23.46 4.06
N HIS A 344 14.30 -22.38 4.13
CA HIS A 344 13.20 -22.27 5.10
C HIS A 344 11.95 -23.07 4.71
N GLY A 345 11.82 -23.53 3.46
CA GLY A 345 10.70 -24.37 3.01
C GLY A 345 9.31 -23.74 3.05
N LYS A 346 9.22 -22.42 3.23
CA LYS A 346 7.97 -21.62 3.27
C LYS A 346 7.78 -20.86 1.95
N HIS A 347 6.58 -20.38 1.65
CA HIS A 347 6.41 -19.38 0.59
C HIS A 347 7.19 -18.10 0.94
N PRO A 348 7.67 -17.31 -0.05
CA PRO A 348 8.52 -16.14 0.14
C PRO A 348 7.74 -14.91 0.65
N VAL A 349 6.77 -15.11 1.53
CA VAL A 349 5.96 -14.03 2.11
C VAL A 349 5.93 -14.12 3.63
N ALA A 350 5.96 -12.96 4.27
CA ALA A 350 5.63 -12.76 5.67
C ALA A 350 4.33 -11.95 5.72
N VAL A 351 3.34 -12.47 6.43
CA VAL A 351 2.01 -11.85 6.58
C VAL A 351 1.75 -11.61 8.05
N ILE A 352 1.12 -10.48 8.37
CA ILE A 352 0.65 -10.14 9.71
C ILE A 352 -0.85 -9.87 9.66
N GLU A 353 -1.60 -10.45 10.60
CA GLU A 353 -3.00 -10.12 10.88
C GLU A 353 -3.10 -9.79 12.39
N PRO A 354 -2.94 -8.51 12.79
CA PRO A 354 -2.80 -8.15 14.21
C PRO A 354 -4.00 -8.57 15.07
N TYR A 355 -5.18 -8.60 14.48
CA TYR A 355 -6.44 -8.93 15.13
C TYR A 355 -6.97 -10.29 14.66
N SER A 356 -6.08 -11.24 14.35
CA SER A 356 -6.47 -12.58 13.91
C SER A 356 -7.29 -13.32 14.97
N LEU A 357 -8.44 -13.84 14.53
CA LEU A 357 -9.29 -14.76 15.30
C LEU A 357 -9.14 -16.19 14.78
N GLY A 358 -7.89 -16.63 14.59
CA GLY A 358 -7.47 -18.00 14.35
C GLY A 358 -7.78 -18.54 12.95
N TYR A 359 -9.06 -18.81 12.66
CA TYR A 359 -9.45 -19.58 11.46
C TYR A 359 -10.06 -18.74 10.33
N GLY A 360 -10.26 -17.45 10.56
CA GLY A 360 -10.88 -16.55 9.59
C GLY A 360 -9.92 -16.12 8.48
N PHE A 361 -10.48 -15.88 7.29
CA PHE A 361 -9.76 -15.29 6.15
C PHE A 361 -10.21 -13.84 5.98
N GLY A 362 -9.27 -12.89 6.03
CA GLY A 362 -9.54 -11.46 5.86
C GLY A 362 -10.13 -10.83 7.11
N GLN A 363 -9.34 -10.82 8.17
CA GLN A 363 -9.74 -10.34 9.50
C GLN A 363 -10.04 -8.84 9.49
N ALA A 364 -10.63 -8.35 10.60
CA ALA A 364 -10.89 -6.93 10.78
C ALA A 364 -9.61 -6.16 11.15
N ALA A 365 -9.52 -4.93 10.66
CA ALA A 365 -8.45 -4.00 10.98
C ALA A 365 -8.86 -3.10 12.17
N ILE A 366 -7.92 -2.38 12.79
CA ILE A 366 -8.30 -1.37 13.78
C ILE A 366 -9.14 -0.25 13.16
N SER A 367 -8.86 0.09 11.91
CA SER A 367 -9.63 1.06 11.12
C SER A 367 -11.12 0.68 11.00
N ASP A 368 -11.44 -0.61 10.91
CA ASP A 368 -12.82 -1.11 10.85
C ASP A 368 -13.59 -0.80 12.14
N TYR A 369 -12.93 -0.96 13.28
CA TYR A 369 -13.53 -0.69 14.59
C TYR A 369 -13.62 0.81 14.90
N LEU A 370 -12.64 1.60 14.44
CA LEU A 370 -12.61 3.05 14.65
C LEU A 370 -13.55 3.82 13.72
N GLY A 371 -13.89 3.25 12.55
CA GLY A 371 -14.73 3.88 11.54
C GLY A 371 -16.04 4.45 12.09
N PRO A 372 -16.91 3.64 12.74
CA PRO A 372 -18.17 4.12 13.30
C PRO A 372 -18.00 5.24 14.34
N ILE A 373 -16.93 5.22 15.13
CA ILE A 373 -16.63 6.26 16.14
C ILE A 373 -16.27 7.57 15.44
N GLN A 374 -15.40 7.51 14.43
CA GLN A 374 -15.04 8.66 13.60
C GLN A 374 -16.24 9.26 12.86
N ASP A 375 -17.09 8.42 12.28
CA ASP A 375 -18.27 8.84 11.54
C ASP A 375 -19.26 9.57 12.47
N ALA A 376 -19.46 9.06 13.70
CA ALA A 376 -20.27 9.72 14.73
C ALA A 376 -19.68 11.07 15.18
N MET A 377 -18.37 11.15 15.42
CA MET A 377 -17.72 12.41 15.80
C MET A 377 -17.82 13.47 14.70
N SER A 378 -17.63 13.06 13.45
CA SER A 378 -17.78 13.95 12.29
C SER A 378 -19.23 14.44 12.17
N TRP A 379 -20.21 13.57 12.40
CA TRP A 379 -21.62 13.96 12.44
C TRP A 379 -21.95 14.99 13.53
N PHE A 380 -21.42 14.83 14.74
CA PHE A 380 -21.63 15.78 15.84
C PHE A 380 -21.10 17.18 15.50
N ILE A 381 -19.87 17.26 14.98
CA ILE A 381 -19.28 18.55 14.56
C ILE A 381 -20.09 19.16 13.43
N ASN A 382 -20.42 18.39 12.39
CA ASN A 382 -21.14 18.90 11.24
C ASN A 382 -22.54 19.41 11.64
N SER A 383 -23.25 18.67 12.48
CA SER A 383 -24.55 19.08 13.02
C SER A 383 -24.45 20.38 13.83
N GLN A 384 -23.39 20.54 14.62
CA GLN A 384 -23.13 21.78 15.34
C GLN A 384 -22.84 22.95 14.39
N ILE A 385 -21.99 22.76 13.37
CA ILE A 385 -21.68 23.79 12.36
C ILE A 385 -22.96 24.22 11.63
N PHE A 386 -23.80 23.28 11.19
CA PHE A 386 -25.05 23.58 10.52
C PHE A 386 -26.01 24.36 11.42
N ASN A 387 -26.14 23.96 12.69
CA ASN A 387 -27.03 24.63 13.63
C ASN A 387 -26.54 26.05 13.97
N VAL A 388 -25.23 26.23 14.17
CA VAL A 388 -24.63 27.56 14.40
C VAL A 388 -24.84 28.46 13.18
N ARG A 389 -24.70 27.94 11.96
CA ARG A 389 -25.01 28.70 10.74
C ARG A 389 -26.48 29.11 10.67
N ALA A 390 -27.40 28.20 10.97
CA ALA A 390 -28.83 28.50 11.01
C ALA A 390 -29.15 29.57 12.06
N ALA A 391 -28.53 29.48 13.25
CA ALA A 391 -28.69 30.46 14.32
C ALA A 391 -28.10 31.83 13.95
N LEU A 392 -26.91 31.87 13.34
CA LEU A 392 -26.27 33.12 12.87
C LEU A 392 -27.12 33.83 11.80
N ASN A 393 -27.73 33.04 10.91
CA ASN A 393 -28.56 33.55 9.82
C ASN A 393 -29.97 33.98 10.25
N ASN A 394 -30.24 34.12 11.56
CA ASN A 394 -31.43 34.72 12.19
C ASN A 394 -32.67 34.78 11.27
N MET A 395 -33.60 33.83 11.42
CA MET A 395 -34.82 33.84 10.62
C MET A 395 -35.79 34.90 11.14
N PHE A 396 -36.11 35.88 10.28
CA PHE A 396 -37.12 36.89 10.55
C PHE A 396 -38.35 36.66 9.67
N LEU A 397 -39.52 36.61 10.29
CA LEU A 397 -40.79 36.80 9.61
C LEU A 397 -41.06 38.31 9.53
N VAL A 398 -41.12 38.83 8.31
CA VAL A 398 -41.30 40.27 8.04
C VAL A 398 -42.42 40.50 7.04
N ASP A 399 -43.18 41.58 7.22
CA ASP A 399 -44.12 42.09 6.22
C ASP A 399 -43.39 43.08 5.27
N PRO A 400 -43.17 42.73 3.98
CA PRO A 400 -42.46 43.60 3.03
C PRO A 400 -43.19 44.92 2.73
N SER A 401 -44.49 45.01 3.00
CA SER A 401 -45.29 46.22 2.79
C SER A 401 -45.07 47.27 3.89
N ALA A 402 -44.57 46.84 5.06
CA ALA A 402 -44.42 47.66 6.25
C ALA A 402 -42.97 48.06 6.57
N ILE A 403 -41.97 47.33 6.05
CA ILE A 403 -40.54 47.56 6.31
C ILE A 403 -39.78 47.80 4.98
N ASP A 404 -38.70 48.59 5.03
CA ASP A 404 -37.72 48.65 3.97
C ASP A 404 -36.81 47.41 3.95
N MET A 405 -36.91 46.62 2.86
CA MET A 405 -36.18 45.37 2.72
C MET A 405 -34.67 45.57 2.53
N GLN A 406 -34.22 46.77 2.13
CA GLN A 406 -32.78 47.06 2.00
C GLN A 406 -32.09 47.11 3.36
N ASP A 407 -32.74 47.73 4.35
CA ASP A 407 -32.24 47.85 5.73
C ASP A 407 -32.10 46.47 6.43
N LEU A 408 -32.90 45.48 6.01
CA LEU A 408 -32.85 44.10 6.52
C LEU A 408 -31.79 43.24 5.84
N LYS A 409 -31.50 43.50 4.55
CA LYS A 409 -30.52 42.72 3.77
C LYS A 409 -29.08 43.16 4.00
N SER A 410 -28.89 44.45 4.29
CA SER A 410 -27.56 45.04 4.48
C SER A 410 -27.55 45.92 5.74
N PRO A 411 -27.56 45.33 6.94
CA PRO A 411 -27.52 46.11 8.17
C PRO A 411 -26.12 46.73 8.34
N GLU A 412 -26.01 48.03 8.04
CA GLU A 412 -24.83 48.82 8.39
C GLU A 412 -24.62 48.85 9.93
N PRO A 413 -23.41 49.18 10.42
CA PRO A 413 -23.12 49.27 11.84
C PRO A 413 -24.09 50.24 12.55
N GLY A 414 -25.08 49.70 13.27
CA GLY A 414 -26.15 50.47 13.89
C GLY A 414 -27.54 49.83 13.81
N LYS A 415 -27.77 48.91 12.86
CA LYS A 415 -29.02 48.10 12.73
C LYS A 415 -30.32 48.92 12.84
N LEU A 416 -30.38 50.05 12.13
CA LEU A 416 -31.60 50.86 12.05
C LEU A 416 -32.53 50.28 10.97
N ILE A 417 -33.69 49.76 11.38
CA ILE A 417 -34.72 49.24 10.48
C ILE A 417 -35.83 50.28 10.34
N ARG A 418 -36.00 50.87 9.15
CA ARG A 418 -37.02 51.90 8.91
C ARG A 418 -38.37 51.28 8.58
N LEU A 419 -39.43 51.85 9.18
CA LEU A 419 -40.81 51.55 8.84
C LEU A 419 -41.27 52.40 7.66
N LYS A 420 -42.07 51.81 6.77
CA LYS A 420 -42.73 52.54 5.68
C LYS A 420 -43.90 53.36 6.24
N THR A 421 -44.25 54.45 5.57
CA THR A 421 -45.36 55.35 5.94
C THR A 421 -46.69 54.62 6.09
N ALA A 422 -46.93 53.53 5.35
CA ALA A 422 -48.12 52.69 5.45
C ALA A 422 -48.24 51.93 6.79
N ALA A 423 -47.15 51.81 7.55
CA ALA A 423 -47.10 51.08 8.82
C ALA A 423 -46.97 52.00 10.04
N MET A 424 -46.95 53.32 9.87
CA MET A 424 -46.95 54.27 10.99
C MET A 424 -48.21 54.11 11.86
N GLY A 425 -48.02 53.96 13.16
CA GLY A 425 -49.11 53.78 14.14
C GLY A 425 -49.54 52.33 14.38
N ARG A 426 -48.99 51.34 13.66
CA ARG A 426 -49.16 49.91 13.95
C ARG A 426 -48.11 49.44 14.97
N ASP A 427 -48.43 48.42 15.77
CA ASP A 427 -47.49 47.85 16.74
C ASP A 427 -46.31 47.19 16.02
N VAL A 428 -45.10 47.67 16.29
CA VAL A 428 -43.84 47.19 15.70
C VAL A 428 -43.63 45.69 15.92
N ARG A 429 -44.12 45.14 17.04
CA ARG A 429 -44.01 43.71 17.37
C ARG A 429 -44.82 42.80 16.44
N SER A 430 -45.85 43.34 15.79
CA SER A 430 -46.65 42.61 14.80
C SER A 430 -46.04 42.65 13.39
N ILE A 431 -45.04 43.51 13.17
CA ILE A 431 -44.45 43.80 11.86
C ILE A 431 -43.16 42.99 11.63
N ILE A 432 -42.40 42.73 12.69
CA ILE A 432 -41.18 41.91 12.66
C ILE A 432 -41.21 40.89 13.80
N HIS A 433 -41.09 39.62 13.45
CA HIS A 433 -40.99 38.52 14.41
C HIS A 433 -39.72 37.70 14.13
N GLN A 434 -38.83 37.62 15.12
CA GLN A 434 -37.67 36.76 15.05
C GLN A 434 -38.04 35.37 15.55
N PHE A 435 -37.81 34.34 14.74
CA PHE A 435 -37.89 32.97 15.22
C PHE A 435 -36.76 32.71 16.23
N GLN A 436 -37.13 32.26 17.43
CA GLN A 436 -36.15 31.85 18.44
C GLN A 436 -35.50 30.55 18.00
N VAL A 437 -34.36 30.65 17.30
CA VAL A 437 -33.55 29.48 16.97
C VAL A 437 -32.79 29.07 18.23
N THR A 438 -33.26 28.00 18.88
CA THR A 438 -32.57 27.44 20.04
C THR A 438 -31.48 26.49 19.57
N ASP A 439 -30.27 26.71 20.04
CA ASP A 439 -29.17 25.80 19.76
C ASP A 439 -29.31 24.50 20.56
N VAL A 440 -29.85 23.47 19.93
CA VAL A 440 -30.01 22.11 20.50
C VAL A 440 -28.72 21.28 20.46
N THR A 441 -27.68 21.76 19.78
CA THR A 441 -26.43 21.02 19.55
C THR A 441 -25.33 21.38 20.54
N LYS A 442 -25.59 22.26 21.51
CA LYS A 442 -24.63 22.64 22.58
C LYS A 442 -24.04 21.46 23.34
N GLY A 443 -24.78 20.37 23.54
CA GLY A 443 -24.28 19.16 24.21
C GLY A 443 -23.36 18.27 23.35
N HIS A 444 -23.21 18.56 22.05
CA HIS A 444 -22.39 17.74 21.15
C HIS A 444 -20.90 17.81 21.47
N THR A 445 -20.41 18.91 22.04
CA THR A 445 -19.00 19.03 22.45
C THR A 445 -18.64 18.06 23.58
N ASP A 446 -19.55 17.86 24.53
CA ASP A 446 -19.35 16.92 25.65
C ASP A 446 -19.46 15.47 25.17
N ASN A 447 -20.40 15.21 24.25
CA ASN A 447 -20.51 13.90 23.59
C ASN A 447 -19.24 13.58 22.79
N LEU A 448 -18.68 14.54 22.07
CA LEU A 448 -17.44 14.35 21.31
C LEU A 448 -16.30 13.86 22.20
N GLN A 449 -16.11 14.48 23.37
CA GLN A 449 -15.10 14.02 24.34
C GLN A 449 -15.34 12.57 24.80
N THR A 450 -16.60 12.17 24.95
CA THR A 450 -16.97 10.80 25.30
C THR A 450 -16.62 9.81 24.18
N PHE A 451 -16.89 10.17 22.92
CA PHE A 451 -16.55 9.33 21.77
C PHE A 451 -15.04 9.19 21.55
N VAL A 452 -14.26 10.26 21.77
CA VAL A 452 -12.79 10.17 21.77
C VAL A 452 -12.32 9.16 22.81
N LYS A 453 -12.82 9.25 24.05
CA LYS A 453 -12.47 8.29 25.11
C LYS A 453 -12.86 6.84 24.75
N LEU A 454 -14.03 6.64 24.14
CA LEU A 454 -14.46 5.31 23.68
C LEU A 454 -13.53 4.75 22.61
N GLY A 455 -13.11 5.58 21.65
CA GLY A 455 -12.13 5.18 20.64
C GLY A 455 -10.77 4.85 21.24
N ASP A 456 -10.35 5.61 22.26
CA ASP A 456 -9.08 5.42 22.94
C ASP A 456 -9.06 4.10 23.72
N MET A 457 -10.17 3.77 24.37
CA MET A 457 -10.37 2.47 25.02
C MET A 457 -10.40 1.33 24.00
N LEU A 458 -11.07 1.52 22.86
CA LEU A 458 -11.21 0.50 21.82
C LEU A 458 -9.87 0.19 21.14
N SER A 459 -9.07 1.21 20.87
CA SER A 459 -7.74 1.06 20.26
C SER A 459 -6.67 0.57 21.23
N ALA A 460 -6.97 0.49 22.53
CA ALA A 460 -6.02 0.23 23.60
C ALA A 460 -4.78 1.16 23.57
N VAL A 461 -4.86 2.29 22.86
CA VAL A 461 -3.78 3.28 22.77
C VAL A 461 -3.80 4.12 24.03
N ASN A 462 -2.89 3.80 24.95
CA ASN A 462 -2.68 4.56 26.18
C ASN A 462 -2.20 6.00 25.85
N GLU A 463 -2.72 7.02 26.55
CA GLU A 463 -2.36 8.43 26.38
C GLU A 463 -0.84 8.67 26.52
N ASN A 464 -0.16 7.87 27.34
CA ASN A 464 1.30 7.91 27.49
C ASN A 464 2.06 7.65 26.18
N ILE A 465 1.48 6.87 25.25
CA ILE A 465 2.09 6.53 23.96
C ILE A 465 1.84 7.65 22.93
N ARG A 466 0.70 8.36 23.01
CA ARG A 466 0.41 9.51 22.13
C ARG A 466 1.36 10.69 22.35
N GLY A 467 1.80 10.90 23.59
CA GLY A 467 2.77 11.94 23.93
C GLY A 467 4.20 11.68 23.46
N GLN A 468 4.50 10.48 22.92
CA GLN A 468 5.83 10.08 22.47
C GLN A 468 6.04 10.20 20.95
N GLN A 469 5.21 10.98 20.23
CA GLN A 469 5.54 11.32 18.85
C GLN A 469 6.81 12.21 18.83
N ALA A 470 7.91 11.64 18.33
CA ALA A 470 9.18 12.32 18.07
C ALA A 470 9.23 12.85 16.63
#